data_AF-A0A1C3E9A2-F1
#
_entry.id   AF-A0A1C3E9A2-F1
#
_cell.length_a   1.000
_cell.length_b   1.000
_cell.length_c   1.000
_cell.angle_alpha   90.00
_cell.angle_beta   90.00
_cell.angle_gamma   90.00
#
_symmetry.space_group_name_H-M   'P 1'
#
loop_
_entity.id
_entity.type
_entity.pdbx_description
1 polymer ?
#
loop_
_entity_poly.entity_id
_entity_poly.type
_entity_poly.pdbx_seq_one_letter_code
_entity_poly.pdbx_strand_id
1 'polypeptide(L)' 'MTLNDFAKRYQIKLTDVVSMSGFGRSTLFSWWASPETRTRAIIIVLGCAEARKYTKVLRDQETRDLIDSLEINGSKDEA' A
#
# COMPACT_ATOMS: atom_id res chain seq x y z
N MET A 1 21.39 -3.36 2.59
CA MET A 1 20.11 -4.10 2.41
C MET A 1 19.24 -3.32 1.45
N THR A 2 18.81 -3.93 0.34
CA THR A 2 17.90 -3.29 -0.61
C THR A 2 16.44 -3.42 -0.15
N LEU A 3 15.52 -2.66 -0.78
CA LEU A 3 14.08 -2.81 -0.55
C LEU A 3 13.59 -4.23 -0.90
N ASN A 4 14.15 -4.83 -1.97
CA ASN A 4 13.81 -6.21 -2.35
C ASN A 4 14.26 -7.21 -1.27
N ASP A 5 15.45 -7.05 -0.72
CA ASP A 5 15.95 -7.93 0.36
C ASP A 5 15.08 -7.82 1.61
N PHE A 6 14.70 -6.59 1.96
CA PHE A 6 13.79 -6.33 3.07
C PHE A 6 12.43 -7.00 2.84
N ALA A 7 11.80 -6.76 1.69
CA ALA A 7 10.52 -7.36 1.35
C ALA A 7 10.58 -8.89 1.36
N LYS A 8 11.64 -9.49 0.79
CA LYS A 8 11.87 -10.94 0.78
C LYS A 8 12.01 -11.50 2.19
N ARG A 9 12.75 -10.83 3.08
CA ARG A 9 12.93 -11.24 4.49
C ARG A 9 11.60 -11.35 5.23
N TYR A 10 10.67 -10.45 4.96
CA TYR A 10 9.34 -10.43 5.60
C TYR A 10 8.25 -11.10 4.75
N GLN A 11 8.62 -11.80 3.67
CA GLN A 11 7.68 -12.46 2.74
C GLN A 11 6.62 -11.52 2.15
N ILE A 12 6.99 -10.25 1.92
CA ILE A 12 6.11 -9.21 1.39
C ILE A 12 6.26 -9.15 -0.13
N LYS A 13 5.13 -9.17 -0.85
CA LYS A 13 5.09 -8.90 -2.29
C LYS A 13 4.98 -7.40 -2.52
N LEU A 14 6.02 -6.79 -3.12
CA LEU A 14 6.02 -5.36 -3.42
C LEU A 14 4.92 -4.94 -4.41
N THR A 15 4.43 -5.85 -5.25
CA THR A 15 3.26 -5.60 -6.11
C THR A 15 2.02 -5.26 -5.30
N ASP A 16 1.83 -5.95 -4.18
CA ASP A 16 0.67 -5.75 -3.31
C ASP A 16 0.82 -4.41 -2.57
N VAL A 17 2.04 -4.07 -2.14
CA VAL A 17 2.34 -2.75 -1.56
C VAL A 17 2.03 -1.62 -2.55
N VAL A 18 2.44 -1.75 -3.81
CA VAL A 18 2.15 -0.75 -4.85
C VAL A 18 0.64 -0.61 -5.05
N SER A 19 -0.08 -1.73 -5.16
CA SER A 19 -1.54 -1.72 -5.33
C SER A 19 -2.28 -1.14 -4.12
N MET A 20 -1.82 -1.42 -2.90
CA MET A 20 -2.50 -1.00 -1.67
C MET A 20 -2.15 0.42 -1.24
N SER A 21 -0.94 0.89 -1.54
CA SER A 21 -0.49 2.21 -1.11
C SER A 21 -0.75 3.30 -2.14
N GLY A 22 -1.05 2.95 -3.39
CA GLY A 22 -1.16 3.89 -4.51
C GLY A 22 0.18 4.46 -4.99
N PHE A 23 1.29 4.16 -4.30
CA PHE A 23 2.61 4.65 -4.71
C PHE A 23 3.26 3.74 -5.75
N GLY A 24 3.76 4.36 -6.81
CA GLY A 24 4.54 3.67 -7.83
C GLY A 24 5.81 3.02 -7.27
N ARG A 25 6.27 1.97 -7.95
CA ARG A 25 7.48 1.23 -7.57
C ARG A 25 8.71 2.15 -7.52
N SER A 26 8.88 3.05 -8.49
CA SER A 26 10.01 3.99 -8.51
C SER A 26 10.06 4.88 -7.27
N THR A 27 8.90 5.37 -6.80
CA THR A 27 8.77 6.19 -5.59
C THR A 27 9.21 5.43 -4.35
N LEU A 28 8.76 4.18 -4.17
CA LEU A 28 9.17 3.35 -3.03
C LEU A 28 10.68 3.09 -3.02
N PHE A 29 11.28 2.84 -4.19
CA PHE A 29 12.73 2.64 -4.32
C PHE A 29 13.51 3.94 -4.08
N SER A 30 13.02 5.07 -4.57
CA SER A 30 13.61 6.39 -4.32
C SER A 30 13.62 6.71 -2.82
N TRP A 31 12.48 6.50 -2.14
CA TRP A 31 12.39 6.69 -0.70
C TRP A 31 13.27 5.74 0.09
N TRP A 32 13.39 4.48 -0.35
CA TRP A 32 14.31 3.54 0.30
C TRP A 32 15.77 3.98 0.19
N ALA A 33 16.17 4.55 -0.95
CA ALA A 33 17.56 4.96 -1.19
C ALA A 33 17.97 6.10 -0.25
N SER A 34 17.10 7.09 -0.03
CA SER A 34 17.39 8.26 0.82
C SER A 34 17.15 7.98 2.31
N PRO A 35 18.13 8.20 3.20
CA PRO A 35 17.96 8.02 4.66
C PRO A 35 16.76 8.78 5.24
N GLU A 36 16.51 10.00 4.77
CA GLU A 36 15.45 10.89 5.26
C GLU A 36 14.05 10.36 4.98
N THR A 37 13.90 9.56 3.92
CA THR A 37 12.61 9.01 3.49
C THR A 37 12.53 7.49 3.63
N ARG A 38 13.61 6.83 4.04
CA ARG A 38 13.66 5.37 4.21
C ARG A 38 12.66 4.87 5.25
N THR A 39 12.51 5.59 6.36
CA THR A 39 11.52 5.26 7.39
C THR A 39 10.10 5.28 6.82
N ARG A 40 9.78 6.22 5.92
CA ARG A 40 8.49 6.27 5.22
C ARG A 40 8.27 5.01 4.38
N ALA A 41 9.27 4.62 3.57
CA ALA A 41 9.19 3.39 2.78
C ALA A 41 9.00 2.15 3.66
N ILE A 42 9.69 2.06 4.81
CA ILE A 42 9.53 0.96 5.78
C ILE A 42 8.09 0.92 6.32
N ILE A 43 7.56 2.06 6.80
CA ILE A 43 6.22 2.15 7.36
C ILE A 43 5.16 1.74 6.34
N ILE A 44 5.26 2.21 5.09
CA ILE A 44 4.30 1.87 4.04
C ILE A 44 4.36 0.36 3.73
N VAL A 45 5.56 -0.19 3.53
CA VAL A 45 5.72 -1.61 3.18
C VAL A 45 5.19 -2.52 4.29
N LEU A 46 5.56 -2.26 5.55
CA LEU A 46 5.08 -3.04 6.69
C LEU A 46 3.59 -2.81 6.94
N GLY A 47 3.12 -1.57 6.82
CA GLY A 47 1.71 -1.20 6.99
C GLY A 47 0.81 -1.89 5.97
N CYS A 48 1.17 -1.90 4.69
CA CYS A 48 0.42 -2.65 3.66
C CYS A 48 0.45 -4.15 3.93
N ALA A 49 1.59 -4.71 4.34
CA ALA A 49 1.68 -6.12 4.67
C ALA A 49 0.81 -6.51 5.87
N GLU A 50 0.75 -5.65 6.88
CA GLU A 50 -0.08 -5.84 8.07
C GLU A 50 -1.57 -5.68 7.73
N ALA A 51 -1.94 -4.60 7.03
CA ALA A 51 -3.29 -4.37 6.56
C ALA A 51 -3.82 -5.54 5.73
N ARG A 52 -2.96 -6.19 4.93
CA ARG A 52 -3.31 -7.39 4.17
C ARG A 52 -3.78 -8.55 5.06
N LYS A 53 -3.29 -8.69 6.28
CA LYS A 53 -3.82 -9.71 7.22
C LYS A 53 -5.27 -9.43 7.60
N TYR A 54 -5.64 -8.15 7.65
CA TYR A 54 -6.98 -7.66 7.95
C TYR A 54 -7.85 -7.46 6.71
N THR A 55 -7.31 -7.58 5.49
CA THR A 55 -8.08 -7.57 4.22
C THR A 55 -9.07 -8.72 4.05
N LYS A 56 -9.47 -9.41 5.13
CA LYS A 56 -10.82 -9.99 5.23
C LYS A 56 -11.89 -8.94 4.90
N VAL A 57 -11.60 -7.65 5.14
CA VAL A 57 -12.33 -6.47 4.65
C VAL A 57 -12.49 -6.42 3.12
N LEU A 58 -11.49 -6.86 2.33
CA LEU A 58 -11.61 -6.98 0.87
C LEU A 58 -12.35 -8.25 0.41
N ARG A 59 -12.74 -9.12 1.36
CA ARG A 59 -13.57 -10.32 1.13
C ARG A 59 -14.93 -10.22 1.82
N ASP A 60 -15.17 -9.11 2.50
CA ASP A 60 -16.42 -8.75 3.14
C ASP A 60 -17.19 -7.84 2.18
N GLN A 61 -18.38 -8.28 1.77
CA GLN A 61 -19.14 -7.58 0.74
C GLN A 61 -19.58 -6.19 1.22
N GLU A 62 -19.95 -6.07 2.50
CA GLU A 62 -20.38 -4.80 3.10
C GLU A 62 -19.26 -3.75 3.03
N THR A 63 -18.02 -4.14 3.34
CA THR A 63 -16.93 -3.17 3.27
C THR A 63 -16.49 -2.85 1.83
N ARG A 64 -16.65 -3.78 0.87
CA ARG A 64 -16.46 -3.47 -0.56
C ARG A 64 -17.46 -2.44 -1.04
N ASP A 65 -18.74 -2.65 -0.73
CA ASP A 65 -19.80 -1.74 -1.13
C ASP A 65 -19.59 -0.33 -0.56
N LEU A 66 -19.06 -0.24 0.67
CA LEU A 66 -18.68 1.03 1.29
C LEU A 66 -17.54 1.72 0.51
N ILE A 67 -16.46 1.00 0.17
CA ILE A 67 -15.33 1.57 -0.59
C ILE A 67 -15.80 2.08 -1.96
N ASP A 68 -16.57 1.28 -2.69
CA ASP A 68 -17.11 1.64 -4.01
C ASP A 68 -18.00 2.91 -3.90
N SER A 69 -18.80 3.03 -2.83
CA SER A 69 -19.63 4.22 -2.59
C SER A 69 -18.83 5.51 -2.38
N LEU A 70 -17.65 5.40 -1.77
CA LEU A 70 -16.77 6.54 -1.50
C LEU A 70 -16.04 6.99 -2.76
N GLU A 71 -15.62 6.04 -3.61
CA GLU A 71 -14.98 6.35 -4.90
C GLU A 71 -15.96 7.00 -5.89
N ILE A 72 -17.23 6.57 -5.89
CA ILE A 72 -18.28 7.18 -6.73
C ILE A 72 -18.59 8.62 -6.29
N ASN A 73 -18.65 8.89 -4.98
CA ASN A 73 -18.97 10.23 -4.49
C ASN A 73 -17.80 11.22 -4.64
N GLY A 74 -16.55 10.77 -4.55
CA GLY A 74 -15.39 11.64 -4.81
C GLY A 74 -15.33 12.20 -6.24
N SER A 75 -15.93 11.50 -7.21
CA SER A 75 -15.98 11.94 -8.61
C SER A 75 -17.03 13.03 -8.92
N LYS A 76 -17.96 13.30 -7.99
CA LYS A 76 -19.00 14.33 -8.17
C LYS A 76 -18.61 15.70 -7.61
N ASP A 77 -17.64 15.76 -6.71
CA ASP A 77 -17.20 17.01 -6.10
C ASP A 77 -16.09 17.71 -6.92
N GLU A 78 -15.60 17.09 -8.00
CA GLU A 78 -14.58 17.65 -8.91
C GLU A 78 -15.14 18.05 -10.30
N ALA A 79 -16.46 18.07 -10.51
CA ALA A 79 -17.11 18.40 -11.79
C ALA A 79 -17.94 19.69 -11.75
#